data_AF-A0AAW0NJC0-F1
#
_entry.id   AF-A0AAW0NJC0-F1
#
_cell.length_a   1.000
_cell.length_b   1.000
_cell.length_c   1.000
_cell.angle_alpha   90.00
_cell.angle_beta   90.00
_cell.angle_gamma   90.00
#
_symmetry.space_group_name_H-M   'P 1'
#
loop_
_entity.id
_entity.type
_entity.pdbx_description
1 polymer ?
#
loop_
_entity_poly.entity_id
_entity_poly.type
_entity_poly.pdbx_seq_one_letter_code
_entity_poly.pdbx_strand_id
1 'polypeptide(L)'
;MPMFLTVYLSNNDQHFTEVPVTPETLCRDVVELCKEPGEMDCHLAEVWRGSERAVGDGERMLDVLQRWGQHRSEVRFFLRHNRASSRESGGSRSSEPKRNGVKGPPDRRMENGVGTPRMDMTLAELQEMAARQQQQIEAQQQLLASKEQRLRYLKQQEQRQQQQASEQEKLQRLRENIENQESRLKKVRALKGQVEQKRLSNGKLVEEIEQMNSLFQQKQRSLFWLPLRWKS
;
A
#
# COMPACT_ATOMS: atom_id res chain seq x y z
N MET A 1 7.44 -28.11 -1.93
CA MET A 1 6.75 -27.11 -2.77
C MET A 1 7.35 -25.75 -2.41
N PRO A 2 7.88 -24.96 -3.35
CA PRO A 2 8.31 -23.59 -3.06
C PRO A 2 7.09 -22.77 -2.61
N MET A 3 7.24 -21.98 -1.55
CA MET A 3 6.21 -21.04 -1.11
C MET A 3 6.47 -19.69 -1.76
N PHE A 4 5.43 -18.99 -2.21
CA PHE A 4 5.55 -17.65 -2.76
C PHE A 4 5.12 -16.62 -1.72
N LEU A 5 5.91 -15.57 -1.59
CA LEU A 5 5.62 -14.43 -0.73
C LEU A 5 5.23 -13.24 -1.61
N THR A 6 4.02 -12.73 -1.41
CA THR A 6 3.55 -11.51 -2.07
C THR A 6 4.06 -10.28 -1.31
N VAL A 7 4.89 -9.48 -1.97
CA VAL A 7 5.46 -8.24 -1.43
C VAL A 7 4.90 -7.06 -2.19
N TYR A 8 4.18 -6.18 -1.49
CA TYR A 8 3.62 -4.95 -2.05
C TYR A 8 4.69 -3.86 -2.06
N LEU A 9 4.98 -3.31 -3.24
CA LEU A 9 6.00 -2.27 -3.44
C LEU A 9 5.48 -0.86 -3.13
N SER A 10 4.17 -0.73 -2.92
CA SER A 10 3.53 0.53 -2.53
C SER A 10 2.31 0.26 -1.67
N ASN A 11 1.67 1.33 -1.14
CA ASN A 11 0.37 1.22 -0.46
C ASN A 11 -0.78 0.79 -1.39
N ASN A 12 -0.54 0.66 -2.69
CA ASN A 12 -1.53 0.19 -3.65
C ASN A 12 -1.49 -1.34 -3.75
N ASP A 13 -2.64 -1.98 -3.51
CA ASP A 13 -2.83 -3.44 -3.60
C ASP A 13 -2.62 -4.00 -5.02
N GLN A 14 -2.46 -3.15 -6.05
CA GLN A 14 -2.18 -3.56 -7.43
C GLN A 14 -0.68 -3.61 -7.78
N HIS A 15 0.20 -3.07 -6.93
CA HIS A 15 1.65 -3.01 -7.20
C HIS A 15 2.40 -3.94 -6.24
N PHE A 16 2.58 -5.18 -6.65
CA PHE A 16 3.24 -6.23 -5.88
C PHE A 16 4.15 -7.10 -6.75
N THR A 17 5.07 -7.80 -6.09
CA THR A 17 5.91 -8.84 -6.69
C THR A 17 5.79 -10.11 -5.87
N GLU A 18 5.90 -11.27 -6.53
CA GLU A 18 5.88 -12.57 -5.86
C GLU A 18 7.28 -13.15 -5.84
N VAL A 19 7.84 -13.30 -4.63
CA VAL A 19 9.19 -13.81 -4.43
C VAL A 19 9.11 -15.27 -3.98
N PRO A 20 9.79 -16.21 -4.66
CA PRO A 20 9.89 -17.58 -4.18
C PRO A 20 10.73 -17.62 -2.90
N VAL A 21 10.19 -18.23 -1.85
CA VAL A 21 10.81 -18.35 -0.52
C VAL A 21 11.21 -19.81 -0.27
N THR A 22 12.48 -20.00 0.06
CA THR A 22 13.04 -21.25 0.59
C THR A 22 13.30 -21.10 2.10
N PRO A 23 13.55 -22.20 2.84
CA PRO A 23 13.88 -22.13 4.28
C PRO A 23 15.11 -21.28 4.62
N GLU A 24 15.97 -21.05 3.64
CA GLU A 24 17.20 -20.27 3.75
C GLU A 24 17.00 -18.81 3.37
N THR A 25 15.86 -18.45 2.74
CA THR A 25 15.58 -17.08 2.31
C THR A 25 15.39 -16.16 3.52
N LEU A 26 16.23 -15.14 3.60
CA LEU A 26 16.20 -14.12 4.63
C LEU A 26 15.44 -12.88 4.15
N CYS A 27 15.04 -12.03 5.09
CA CYS A 27 14.39 -10.75 4.82
C CYS A 27 15.20 -9.90 3.83
N ARG A 28 16.53 -9.80 4.05
CA ARG A 28 17.43 -9.03 3.18
C ARG A 28 17.41 -9.51 1.72
N ASP A 29 17.27 -10.81 1.49
CA ASP A 29 17.29 -11.38 0.14
C ASP A 29 16.00 -10.98 -0.61
N VAL A 30 14.87 -10.97 0.10
CA VAL A 30 13.58 -10.48 -0.42
C VAL A 30 13.64 -8.98 -0.70
N VAL A 31 14.19 -8.18 0.22
CA VAL A 31 14.36 -6.73 0.04
C VAL A 31 15.24 -6.44 -1.18
N GLU A 32 16.31 -7.22 -1.39
CA GLU A 32 17.21 -7.05 -2.53
C GLU A 32 16.56 -7.38 -3.88
N LEU A 33 15.65 -8.35 -3.91
CA LEU A 33 14.89 -8.68 -5.13
C LEU A 33 13.79 -7.67 -5.44
N CYS A 34 13.24 -7.01 -4.42
CA CYS A 34 12.10 -6.10 -4.55
C CYS A 34 12.49 -4.63 -4.75
N LYS A 35 13.70 -4.21 -4.34
CA LYS A 35 14.16 -2.81 -4.44
C LYS A 35 14.45 -2.39 -5.89
N GLU A 36 14.18 -1.14 -6.24
CA GLU A 36 14.59 -0.56 -7.54
C GLU A 36 16.04 -0.03 -7.51
N PRO A 37 16.75 0.00 -8.66
CA PRO A 37 18.09 0.57 -8.74
C PRO A 37 18.10 2.05 -8.33
N GLY A 38 18.81 2.38 -7.25
CA GLY A 38 18.89 3.74 -6.71
C GLY A 38 18.08 3.96 -5.43
N GLU A 39 17.30 2.98 -5.00
CA GLU A 39 16.63 3.00 -3.70
C GLU A 39 17.61 2.63 -2.58
N MET A 40 17.64 3.44 -1.52
CA MET A 40 18.44 3.21 -0.31
C MET A 40 17.52 3.11 0.90
N ASP A 41 17.98 2.43 1.95
CA ASP A 41 17.28 2.30 3.25
C ASP A 41 15.89 1.62 3.17
N CYS A 42 15.75 0.59 2.35
CA CYS A 42 14.52 -0.22 2.28
C CYS A 42 14.49 -1.30 3.36
N HIS A 43 13.30 -1.59 3.90
CA HIS A 43 13.05 -2.72 4.78
C HIS A 43 11.70 -3.37 4.46
N LEU A 44 11.56 -4.64 4.82
CA LEU A 44 10.29 -5.34 4.71
C LEU A 44 9.47 -5.10 5.99
N ALA A 45 8.19 -4.80 5.83
CA ALA A 45 7.24 -4.65 6.93
C ALA A 45 6.11 -5.67 6.79
N GLU A 46 5.77 -6.34 7.89
CA GLU A 46 4.59 -7.20 7.98
C GLU A 46 3.43 -6.41 8.58
N VAL A 47 2.26 -6.49 7.93
CA VAL A 47 1.05 -5.76 8.33
C VAL A 47 -0.09 -6.73 8.55
N TRP A 48 -0.68 -6.68 9.75
CA TRP A 48 -1.87 -7.45 10.10
C TRP A 48 -2.88 -6.57 10.85
N ARG A 49 -4.11 -6.50 10.33
CA ARG A 49 -5.22 -5.69 10.90
C ARG A 49 -4.85 -4.23 11.25
N GLY A 50 -3.94 -3.64 10.46
CA GLY A 50 -3.46 -2.27 10.66
C GLY A 50 -2.31 -2.11 11.67
N SER A 51 -1.84 -3.21 12.27
CA SER A 51 -0.58 -3.23 13.01
C SER A 51 0.56 -3.55 12.05
N GLU A 52 1.56 -2.67 12.00
CA GLU A 52 2.75 -2.80 11.17
C GLU A 52 3.96 -3.10 12.04
N ARG A 53 4.76 -4.10 11.65
CA ARG A 53 6.02 -4.47 12.28
C ARG A 53 7.12 -4.56 11.22
N ALA A 54 8.26 -3.92 11.47
CA ALA A 54 9.45 -4.09 10.63
C ALA A 54 10.04 -5.48 10.84
N VAL A 55 10.33 -6.18 9.75
CA VAL A 55 10.95 -7.50 9.75
C VAL A 55 12.47 -7.31 9.71
N GLY A 56 13.19 -7.87 10.68
CA GLY A 56 14.65 -7.73 10.74
C GLY A 56 15.35 -8.40 9.56
N ASP A 57 16.44 -7.80 9.08
CA ASP A 57 17.19 -8.27 7.89
C ASP A 57 17.65 -9.74 7.97
N GLY A 58 17.95 -10.22 9.18
CA GLY A 58 18.37 -11.59 9.46
C GLY A 58 17.24 -12.57 9.78
N GLU A 59 15.98 -12.14 9.76
CA GLU A 59 14.85 -13.05 9.98
C GLU A 59 14.60 -13.93 8.74
N ARG A 60 14.33 -15.21 8.96
CA ARG A 60 13.94 -16.14 7.88
C ARG A 60 12.47 -15.93 7.53
N MET A 61 12.17 -15.83 6.25
CA MET A 61 10.80 -15.57 5.78
C MET A 61 9.85 -16.71 6.10
N LEU A 62 10.33 -17.96 6.11
CA LEU A 62 9.50 -19.09 6.56
C LEU A 62 9.15 -19.01 8.04
N ASP A 63 10.10 -18.64 8.91
CA ASP A 63 9.84 -18.51 10.35
C ASP A 63 8.86 -17.35 10.63
N VAL A 64 8.95 -16.27 9.85
CA VAL A 64 7.99 -15.16 9.90
C VAL A 64 6.59 -15.64 9.48
N LEU A 65 6.46 -16.32 8.35
CA LEU A 65 5.18 -16.86 7.89
C LEU A 65 4.60 -17.91 8.85
N GLN A 66 5.44 -18.75 9.43
CA GLN A 66 5.02 -19.82 10.35
C GLN A 66 4.52 -19.27 11.68
N ARG A 67 5.07 -18.14 12.17
CA ARG A 67 4.56 -17.42 13.35
C ARG A 67 3.09 -17.04 13.23
N TRP A 68 2.62 -16.73 12.02
CA TRP A 68 1.23 -16.38 11.76
C TRP A 68 0.30 -17.59 11.63
N GLY A 69 0.83 -18.78 11.36
CA GLY A 69 0.08 -20.03 11.31
C GLY A 69 -1.17 -19.95 10.42
N GLN A 70 -2.35 -20.08 11.03
CA GLN A 70 -3.65 -20.02 10.35
C GLN A 70 -3.99 -18.63 9.76
N HIS A 71 -3.39 -17.56 10.29
CA HIS A 71 -3.63 -16.18 9.83
C HIS A 71 -2.70 -15.73 8.71
N ARG A 72 -1.87 -16.64 8.19
CA ARG A 72 -0.88 -16.34 7.12
C ARG A 72 -1.48 -15.69 5.87
N SER A 73 -2.75 -15.97 5.54
CA SER A 73 -3.44 -15.39 4.39
C SER A 73 -3.97 -13.97 4.61
N GLU A 74 -4.03 -13.51 5.87
CA GLU A 74 -4.46 -12.16 6.24
C GLU A 74 -3.28 -11.17 6.33
N VAL A 75 -2.07 -11.68 6.49
CA VAL A 75 -0.85 -10.89 6.67
C VAL A 75 -0.35 -10.43 5.30
N ARG A 76 -0.01 -9.14 5.21
CA ARG A 76 0.55 -8.55 3.99
C ARG A 76 1.97 -8.05 4.25
N PHE A 77 2.84 -8.21 3.27
CA PHE A 77 4.22 -7.76 3.35
C PHE A 77 4.42 -6.55 2.44
N PHE A 78 4.97 -5.47 2.97
CA PHE A 78 5.23 -4.24 2.23
C PHE A 78 6.72 -3.94 2.20
N LEU A 79 7.24 -3.55 1.04
CA LEU A 79 8.54 -2.91 0.96
C LEU A 79 8.38 -1.44 1.38
N ARG A 80 9.10 -1.05 2.43
CA ARG A 80 9.06 0.30 2.99
C ARG A 80 10.40 0.98 2.84
N HIS A 81 10.39 2.17 2.28
CA HIS A 81 11.55 3.07 2.28
C HIS A 81 11.59 3.80 3.60
N ASN A 82 12.65 3.57 4.37
CA ASN A 82 12.96 4.42 5.49
C ASN A 82 13.41 5.75 4.89
N ARG A 83 12.48 6.69 4.67
CA ARG A 83 12.85 8.07 4.34
C ARG A 83 13.77 8.52 5.45
N ALA A 84 15.06 8.66 5.13
CA ALA A 84 16.14 9.08 6.00
C ALA A 84 15.59 9.46 7.38
N SER A 85 15.59 8.50 8.31
CA SER A 85 15.63 8.86 9.70
C SER A 85 16.78 9.86 9.78
N SER A 86 16.42 11.14 9.98
CA SER A 86 17.34 12.25 10.14
C SER A 86 18.58 11.71 10.82
N ARG A 87 19.74 11.81 10.14
CA ARG A 87 21.02 11.39 10.71
C ARG A 87 21.21 12.10 12.04
N GLU A 88 20.78 11.49 13.13
CA GLU A 88 21.13 11.85 14.49
C GLU A 88 21.45 10.58 15.25
N SER A 89 22.46 9.87 14.73
CA SER A 89 23.41 9.15 15.57
C SER A 89 24.77 9.81 15.37
N GLY A 90 25.12 10.68 16.32
CA GLY A 90 26.44 11.27 16.44
C GLY A 90 26.43 12.76 16.75
N GLY A 91 26.45 13.12 18.03
CA GLY A 91 26.89 14.45 18.44
C GLY A 91 26.22 14.99 19.68
N SER A 92 26.82 14.74 20.84
CA SER A 92 26.76 15.71 21.93
C SER A 92 27.02 17.11 21.37
N ARG A 93 26.08 18.03 21.58
CA ARG A 93 26.33 19.42 21.97
C ARG A 93 25.01 20.14 22.14
N SER A 94 24.63 20.26 23.40
CA SER A 94 23.77 21.30 23.94
C SER A 94 24.11 22.64 23.26
N SER A 95 23.18 23.18 22.50
CA SER A 95 23.24 24.55 21.99
C SER A 95 22.50 25.47 22.97
N GLU A 96 23.26 26.04 23.90
CA GLU A 96 22.83 27.17 24.70
C GLU A 96 22.62 28.42 23.82
N PRO A 97 21.60 29.26 24.11
CA PRO A 97 21.48 30.57 23.49
C PRO A 97 22.49 31.55 24.11
N LYS A 98 23.33 32.08 23.23
CA LYS A 98 24.31 33.15 23.42
C LYS A 98 23.70 34.40 24.07
N ARG A 99 24.15 34.76 25.28
CA ARG A 99 24.05 36.14 25.80
C ARG A 99 25.38 36.57 26.45
N ASN A 100 25.75 37.80 26.14
CA ASN A 100 27.08 38.38 26.29
C ASN A 100 27.57 38.53 27.75
N GLY A 101 28.81 38.08 27.94
CA GLY A 101 29.91 38.59 28.78
C GLY A 101 29.67 39.57 29.93
N VAL A 102 30.02 39.12 31.15
CA VAL A 102 30.76 39.91 32.15
C VAL A 102 31.83 39.00 32.79
N LYS A 103 33.06 39.53 32.87
CA LYS A 103 34.27 38.89 33.41
C LYS A 103 34.18 38.66 34.92
N GLY A 104 34.69 37.53 35.40
CA GLY A 104 35.09 37.29 36.80
C GLY A 104 36.51 36.69 36.85
N PRO A 105 37.34 37.03 37.87
CA PRO A 105 38.80 36.89 37.81
C PRO A 105 39.31 35.45 38.07
N PRO A 106 40.58 35.16 37.72
CA PRO A 106 41.13 33.80 37.74
C PRO A 106 41.80 33.42 39.07
N ASP A 107 42.04 32.12 39.16
CA ASP A 107 43.09 31.44 39.93
C ASP A 107 42.80 31.12 41.41
N ARG A 108 42.71 29.80 41.70
CA ARG A 108 43.69 29.12 42.56
C ARG A 108 43.68 27.62 42.30
N ARG A 109 44.86 27.11 41.93
CA ARG A 109 45.21 25.70 41.72
C ARG A 109 45.13 24.85 43.01
N MET A 110 44.74 23.58 42.79
CA MET A 110 45.09 22.31 43.47
C MET A 110 45.23 22.26 44.99
N GLU A 111 44.53 21.33 45.65
CA GLU A 111 45.11 20.05 46.11
C GLU A 111 44.06 19.19 46.87
N ASN A 112 44.04 17.89 46.57
CA ASN A 112 43.55 16.73 47.34
C ASN A 112 42.31 16.85 48.28
N GLY A 113 41.29 16.05 47.98
CA GLY A 113 40.31 15.62 48.99
C GLY A 113 39.04 15.07 48.37
N VAL A 114 38.85 13.75 48.44
CA VAL A 114 37.54 13.12 48.24
C VAL A 114 36.60 13.67 49.31
N GLY A 115 35.86 14.71 48.96
CA GLY A 115 34.75 15.23 49.75
C GLY A 115 33.54 15.25 48.85
N THR A 116 32.68 14.24 48.95
CA THR A 116 31.25 14.45 48.68
C THR A 116 30.85 15.75 49.37
N PRO A 117 30.28 16.76 48.68
CA PRO A 117 29.80 17.94 49.37
C PRO A 117 28.75 17.43 50.34
N ARG A 118 29.06 17.46 51.64
CA ARG A 118 28.06 17.23 52.68
C ARG A 118 27.05 18.34 52.47
N MET A 119 25.92 17.97 51.88
CA MET A 119 24.73 18.80 51.81
C MET A 119 24.20 18.89 53.25
N ASP A 120 24.79 19.76 54.05
CA ASP A 120 24.23 20.18 55.33
C ASP A 120 23.10 21.18 55.03
N MET A 121 22.06 20.70 54.34
CA MET A 121 20.85 21.46 54.06
C MET A 121 19.95 21.36 55.29
N THR A 122 19.46 22.51 55.75
CA THR A 122 18.49 22.57 56.83
C THR A 122 17.18 21.89 56.40
N LEU A 123 16.42 21.38 57.38
CA LEU A 123 15.11 20.73 57.11
C LEU A 123 14.19 21.63 56.27
N ALA A 124 14.25 22.95 56.47
CA ALA A 124 13.47 23.92 55.73
C ALA A 124 13.86 23.97 54.24
N GLU A 125 15.15 23.91 53.90
CA GLU A 125 15.62 23.93 52.52
C GLU A 125 15.27 22.63 51.78
N LEU A 126 15.32 21.48 52.48
CA LEU A 126 14.85 20.20 51.94
C LEU A 126 13.34 20.22 51.66
N GLN A 127 12.55 20.78 52.57
CA GLN A 127 11.11 20.96 52.37
C GLN A 127 10.83 21.89 51.19
N GLU A 128 11.58 22.98 51.03
CA GLU A 128 11.43 23.88 49.90
C GLU A 128 11.81 23.21 48.57
N MET A 129 12.89 22.43 48.53
CA MET A 129 13.27 21.65 47.35
C MET A 129 12.20 20.60 46.98
N ALA A 130 11.65 19.90 47.97
CA ALA A 130 10.56 18.95 47.75
C ALA A 130 9.31 19.65 47.20
N ALA A 131 8.94 20.81 47.74
CA ALA A 131 7.81 21.61 47.25
C ALA A 131 8.02 22.08 45.80
N ARG A 132 9.23 22.56 45.47
CA ARG A 132 9.58 22.96 44.09
C ARG A 132 9.54 21.78 43.13
N GLN A 133 10.07 20.62 43.52
CA GLN A 133 9.98 19.40 42.72
C GLN A 133 8.52 18.96 42.52
N GLN A 134 7.71 19.00 43.57
CA GLN A 134 6.30 18.64 43.48
C GLN A 134 5.54 19.53 42.50
N GLN A 135 5.74 20.85 42.56
CA GLN A 135 5.17 21.80 41.59
C GLN A 135 5.66 21.52 40.15
N GLN A 136 6.93 21.17 39.97
CA GLN A 136 7.47 20.84 38.65
C GLN A 136 6.85 19.55 38.08
N ILE A 137 6.65 18.54 38.92
CA ILE A 137 5.97 17.28 38.54
C ILE A 137 4.53 17.58 38.13
N GLU A 138 3.80 18.37 38.92
CA GLU A 138 2.42 18.75 38.62
C GLU A 138 2.30 19.53 37.30
N ALA A 139 3.21 20.49 37.05
CA ALA A 139 3.26 21.22 35.79
C ALA A 139 3.53 20.30 34.59
N GLN A 140 4.43 19.32 34.74
CA GLN A 140 4.69 18.33 33.69
C GLN A 140 3.49 17.41 33.44
N GLN A 141 2.82 16.95 34.51
CA GLN A 141 1.61 16.13 34.38
C GLN A 141 0.49 16.86 33.64
N GLN A 142 0.27 18.14 33.95
CA GLN A 142 -0.71 18.96 33.22
C GLN A 142 -0.36 19.10 31.73
N LEU A 143 0.92 19.33 31.42
CA LEU A 143 1.39 19.41 30.03
C LEU A 143 1.18 18.09 29.29
N LEU A 144 1.49 16.96 29.93
CA LEU A 144 1.27 15.63 29.36
C LEU A 144 -0.21 15.37 29.11
N ALA A 145 -1.08 15.69 30.07
CA ALA A 145 -2.52 15.55 29.90
C ALA A 145 -3.06 16.37 28.71
N SER A 146 -2.58 17.61 28.54
CA SER A 146 -2.93 18.45 27.39
C SER A 146 -2.46 17.83 26.06
N LYS A 147 -1.22 17.33 26.01
CA LYS A 147 -0.67 16.66 24.82
C LYS A 147 -1.44 15.38 24.48
N GLU A 148 -1.83 14.59 25.48
CA GLU A 148 -2.65 13.39 25.27
C GLU A 148 -4.03 13.72 24.70
N GLN A 149 -4.69 14.77 25.21
CA GLN A 149 -5.96 15.22 24.65
C GLN A 149 -5.81 15.65 23.18
N ARG A 150 -4.76 16.41 22.86
CA ARG A 150 -4.47 16.81 21.47
C ARG A 150 -4.20 15.61 20.58
N LEU A 151 -3.44 14.62 21.06
CA LEU A 151 -3.16 13.40 20.33
C LEU A 151 -4.44 12.58 20.06
N ARG A 152 -5.32 12.44 21.06
CA ARG A 152 -6.62 11.77 20.90
C ARG A 152 -7.47 12.44 19.82
N TYR A 153 -7.52 13.78 19.81
CA TYR A 153 -8.23 14.55 18.78
C TYR A 153 -7.66 14.30 17.38
N LEU A 154 -6.34 14.36 17.22
CA LEU A 154 -5.68 14.14 15.93
C LEU A 154 -5.89 12.70 15.43
N LYS A 155 -5.80 11.69 16.31
CA LYS A 155 -6.10 10.30 15.96
C LYS A 155 -7.54 10.11 15.48
N GLN A 156 -8.50 10.75 16.14
CA GLN A 156 -9.90 10.70 15.72
C GLN A 156 -10.11 11.37 14.35
N GLN A 157 -9.43 12.50 14.11
CA GLN A 157 -9.47 13.19 12.82
C GLN A 157 -8.86 12.35 11.70
N GLU A 158 -7.70 11.72 11.93
CA GLU A 158 -7.02 10.84 10.98
C GLU A 158 -7.89 9.61 10.66
N GLN A 159 -8.49 8.97 11.66
CA GLN A 159 -9.39 7.85 11.45
C GLN A 159 -10.58 8.22 10.55
N ARG A 160 -11.16 9.41 10.75
CA ARG A 160 -12.25 9.92 9.90
C ARG A 160 -11.79 10.16 8.46
N GLN A 161 -10.61 10.75 8.27
CA GLN A 161 -10.03 10.96 6.94
C GLN A 161 -9.73 9.64 6.24
N GLN A 162 -9.19 8.66 6.95
CA GLN A 162 -8.87 7.35 6.39
C GLN A 162 -10.14 6.59 5.98
N GLN A 163 -11.20 6.65 6.78
CA GLN A 163 -12.50 6.09 6.41
C GLN A 163 -13.03 6.75 5.14
N GLN A 164 -13.06 8.09 5.09
CA GLN A 164 -13.52 8.84 3.93
C GLN A 164 -12.70 8.54 2.67
N ALA A 165 -11.37 8.46 2.78
CA ALA A 165 -10.50 8.09 1.67
C ALA A 165 -10.79 6.67 1.17
N SER A 166 -10.99 5.71 2.07
CA SER A 166 -11.31 4.32 1.71
C SER A 166 -12.67 4.19 1.01
N GLU A 167 -13.67 4.97 1.44
CA GLU A 167 -14.98 5.02 0.81
C GLU A 167 -14.90 5.65 -0.58
N GLN A 168 -14.13 6.73 -0.72
CA GLN A 168 -13.90 7.40 -2.00
C GLN A 168 -13.19 6.48 -3.00
N GLU A 169 -12.20 5.69 -2.56
CA GLU A 169 -11.54 4.70 -3.41
C GLU A 169 -12.49 3.59 -3.85
N LYS A 170 -13.34 3.07 -2.94
CA LYS A 170 -14.38 2.08 -3.29
C LYS A 170 -15.35 2.64 -4.33
N LEU A 171 -15.78 3.89 -4.15
CA LEU A 171 -16.66 4.57 -5.10
C LEU A 171 -15.99 4.75 -6.47
N GLN A 172 -14.70 5.10 -6.50
CA GLN A 172 -13.95 5.22 -7.74
C GLN A 172 -13.86 3.87 -8.48
N ARG A 173 -13.52 2.79 -7.79
CA ARG A 173 -13.49 1.43 -8.38
C ARG A 173 -14.85 1.01 -8.93
N LEU A 174 -15.94 1.35 -8.24
CA LEU A 174 -17.30 1.07 -8.74
C LEU A 174 -17.61 1.85 -10.02
N ARG A 175 -17.20 3.12 -10.11
CA ARG A 175 -17.38 3.94 -11.32
C ARG A 175 -16.61 3.36 -12.51
N GLU A 176 -15.35 3.00 -12.31
CA GLU A 176 -14.51 2.36 -13.34
C GLU A 176 -15.11 1.03 -13.81
N ASN A 177 -15.65 0.22 -12.89
CA ASN A 177 -16.34 -1.02 -13.24
C ASN A 177 -17.61 -0.78 -14.08
N ILE A 178 -18.41 0.23 -13.74
CA ILE A 178 -19.60 0.60 -14.52
C ILE A 178 -19.18 1.04 -15.93
N GLU A 179 -18.19 1.93 -16.05
CA GLU A 179 -17.69 2.39 -17.35
C GLU A 179 -17.16 1.22 -18.21
N ASN A 180 -16.43 0.30 -17.58
CA ASN A 180 -15.97 -0.93 -18.23
C ASN A 180 -17.13 -1.81 -18.71
N GLN A 181 -18.20 -1.97 -17.91
CA GLN A 181 -19.38 -2.72 -18.32
C GLN A 181 -20.14 -2.01 -19.45
N GLU A 182 -20.28 -0.69 -19.40
CA GLU A 182 -20.92 0.10 -20.45
C GLU A 182 -20.17 0.00 -21.79
N SER A 183 -18.84 0.08 -21.76
CA SER A 183 -18.02 -0.07 -22.97
C SER A 183 -18.12 -1.48 -23.57
N ARG A 184 -18.14 -2.53 -22.73
CA ARG A 184 -18.39 -3.92 -23.16
C ARG A 184 -19.78 -4.06 -23.75
N LEU A 185 -20.81 -3.50 -23.11
CA LEU A 185 -22.18 -3.55 -23.62
C LEU A 185 -22.32 -2.84 -24.97
N LYS A 186 -21.64 -1.70 -25.16
CA LYS A 186 -21.59 -1.00 -26.45
C LYS A 186 -20.97 -1.87 -27.55
N LYS A 187 -19.88 -2.58 -27.26
CA LYS A 187 -19.26 -3.55 -28.20
C LYS A 187 -20.22 -4.69 -28.53
N VAL A 188 -20.89 -5.27 -27.54
CA VAL A 188 -21.89 -6.34 -27.74
C VAL A 188 -23.04 -5.87 -28.62
N ARG A 189 -23.55 -4.65 -28.39
CA ARG A 189 -24.61 -4.06 -29.24
C ARG A 189 -24.15 -3.87 -30.68
N ALA A 190 -22.92 -3.38 -30.89
CA ALA A 190 -22.34 -3.22 -32.23
C ALA A 190 -22.18 -4.57 -32.95
N LEU A 191 -21.64 -5.59 -32.26
CA LEU A 191 -21.51 -6.94 -32.81
C LEU A 191 -22.87 -7.55 -33.16
N LYS A 192 -23.88 -7.40 -32.30
CA LYS A 192 -25.25 -7.84 -32.58
C LYS A 192 -25.79 -7.19 -33.86
N GLY A 193 -25.57 -5.88 -34.05
CA GLY A 193 -25.95 -5.18 -35.27
C GLY A 193 -25.29 -5.77 -36.53
N GLN A 194 -23.98 -6.06 -36.46
CA GLN A 194 -23.26 -6.68 -37.58
C GLN A 194 -23.78 -8.09 -37.90
N VAL A 195 -24.07 -8.89 -36.87
CA VAL A 195 -24.64 -10.24 -37.05
C VAL A 195 -26.01 -10.17 -37.72
N GLU A 196 -26.88 -9.25 -37.29
CA GLU A 196 -28.20 -9.08 -37.90
C GLU A 196 -28.10 -8.61 -39.36
N GLN A 197 -27.17 -7.70 -39.67
CA GLN A 197 -26.91 -7.28 -41.05
C GLN A 197 -26.46 -8.46 -41.93
N LYS A 198 -25.55 -9.31 -41.42
CA LYS A 198 -25.14 -10.53 -42.13
C LYS A 198 -26.30 -11.51 -42.30
N ARG A 199 -27.17 -11.66 -41.29
CA ARG A 199 -28.37 -12.51 -41.37
C ARG A 199 -29.28 -12.07 -42.50
N LEU A 200 -29.56 -10.77 -42.61
CA LEU A 200 -30.37 -10.19 -43.71
C LEU A 200 -29.70 -10.37 -45.07
N SER A 201 -28.39 -10.14 -45.17
CA SER A 201 -27.64 -10.35 -46.41
C SER A 201 -27.67 -11.81 -46.86
N ASN A 202 -27.47 -12.74 -45.94
CA ASN A 202 -27.55 -14.17 -46.25
C ASN A 202 -28.97 -14.57 -46.67
N GLY A 203 -30.01 -13.99 -46.05
CA GLY A 203 -31.40 -14.19 -46.48
C GLY A 203 -31.62 -13.80 -47.94
N LYS A 204 -31.12 -12.62 -48.37
CA LYS A 204 -31.20 -12.19 -49.77
C LYS A 204 -30.48 -13.14 -50.72
N LEU A 205 -29.28 -13.62 -50.35
CA LEU A 205 -28.56 -14.60 -51.16
C LEU A 205 -29.33 -15.92 -51.30
N VAL A 206 -30.02 -16.36 -50.25
CA VAL A 206 -30.88 -17.55 -50.32
C VAL A 206 -32.04 -17.32 -51.30
N GLU A 207 -32.71 -16.17 -51.24
CA GLU A 207 -33.77 -15.81 -52.19
C GLU A 207 -33.26 -15.79 -53.65
N GLU A 208 -32.07 -15.23 -53.89
CA GLU A 208 -31.43 -15.23 -55.21
C GLU A 208 -31.11 -16.66 -55.70
N ILE A 209 -30.64 -17.54 -54.82
CA ILE A 209 -30.38 -18.95 -55.14
C ILE A 209 -31.68 -19.67 -55.49
N GLU A 210 -32.76 -19.44 -54.74
CA GLU A 210 -34.07 -20.03 -55.01
C GLU A 210 -34.63 -19.57 -56.36
N GLN A 211 -34.51 -18.27 -56.67
CA GLN A 211 -34.87 -17.73 -57.98
C GLN A 211 -34.06 -18.38 -59.10
N MET A 212 -32.73 -18.47 -58.97
CA MET A 212 -31.87 -19.12 -59.96
C MET A 212 -32.24 -20.60 -60.15
N ASN A 213 -32.54 -21.31 -59.05
CA ASN A 213 -32.92 -22.71 -59.07
C ASN A 213 -34.27 -22.90 -59.79
N SER A 214 -35.25 -22.01 -59.55
CA SER A 214 -36.54 -22.04 -60.25
C SER A 214 -36.38 -21.85 -61.77
N LEU A 215 -35.53 -20.90 -62.19
CA LEU A 215 -35.23 -20.63 -63.59
C LEU A 215 -34.55 -21.85 -64.24
N PHE A 216 -33.60 -22.46 -63.53
CA PHE A 216 -32.91 -23.66 -63.98
C PHE A 216 -33.88 -24.83 -64.16
N GLN A 217 -34.76 -25.08 -63.19
CA GLN A 217 -35.81 -26.10 -63.32
C GLN A 217 -36.75 -25.83 -64.48
N GLN A 218 -37.15 -24.56 -64.71
CA GLN A 218 -37.97 -24.19 -65.86
C GLN A 218 -37.26 -24.52 -67.18
N LYS A 219 -35.96 -24.19 -67.30
CA LYS A 219 -35.14 -24.53 -68.46
C LYS A 219 -35.00 -26.04 -68.65
N GLN A 220 -34.75 -26.80 -67.58
CA GLN A 220 -34.72 -28.26 -67.63
C GLN A 220 -36.04 -28.87 -68.12
N ARG A 221 -37.18 -28.37 -67.63
CA ARG A 221 -38.49 -28.80 -68.11
C ARG A 221 -38.66 -28.50 -69.60
N SER A 222 -38.35 -27.28 -70.05
CA SER A 222 -38.42 -26.93 -71.47
C SER A 222 -37.53 -27.81 -72.35
N LEU A 223 -36.32 -28.13 -71.91
CA LEU A 223 -35.42 -29.09 -72.58
C LEU A 223 -36.00 -30.51 -72.62
N PHE A 224 -36.64 -30.95 -71.55
CA PHE A 224 -37.30 -32.25 -71.50
C PHE A 224 -38.49 -32.35 -72.47
N TRP A 225 -39.28 -31.28 -72.62
CA TRP A 225 -40.44 -31.25 -73.52
C TRP A 225 -40.08 -30.98 -74.99
N LEU A 226 -38.87 -30.51 -75.29
CA LEU A 226 -38.43 -30.19 -76.65
C LEU A 226 -38.57 -31.40 -77.61
N PRO A 227 -38.06 -32.61 -77.33
CA PRO A 227 -38.21 -33.77 -78.23
C PRO A 227 -39.65 -34.19 -78.53
N LEU A 228 -40.57 -33.96 -77.58
CA LEU A 228 -42.00 -34.24 -77.74
C LEU A 228 -42.67 -33.22 -78.68
N ARG A 229 -42.20 -31.97 -78.64
CA ARG A 229 -42.70 -30.87 -79.47
C ARG A 229 -42.28 -30.94 -80.94
N TRP A 230 -41.20 -31.67 -81.24
CA TRP A 230 -40.71 -31.90 -82.61
C TRP A 230 -41.30 -33.17 -83.26
N LYS A 231 -42.05 -33.98 -82.49
CA LYS A 231 -42.68 -35.23 -82.97
C LYS A 231 -44.19 -35.12 -83.23
N SER A 232 -44.80 -33.96 -82.98
CA SER A 232 -46.17 -33.59 -83.38
C SER A 232 -46.11 -32.59 -84.52
#